data_AF-A0A7D5M5N5-F1
#
_entry.id   AF-A0A7D5M5N5-F1
#
_cell.length_a   1.000
_cell.length_b   1.000
_cell.length_c   1.000
_cell.angle_alpha   90.00
_cell.angle_beta   90.00
_cell.angle_gamma   90.00
#
_symmetry.space_group_name_H-M   'P 1'
#
loop_
_entity.id
_entity.type
_entity.pdbx_description
1 polymer ?
#
loop_
_entity_poly.entity_id
_entity_poly.type
_entity_poly.pdbx_seq_one_letter_code
_entity_poly.pdbx_strand_id
1 'polypeptide(L)'
;MLPDKCSVTEEGKQCVNPPHFIVSIVSSSDEYMVGVTCQKHKHIVSGKIGILQKEGKMHDGKISFEPVKAIGTDCVHGDTDDFVQIDMNRSKN
;
A
#
# COMPACT_ATOMS: atom_id res chain seq x y z
N MET A 1 1.07 7.42 7.41
CA MET A 1 1.86 7.66 6.18
C MET A 1 2.45 6.33 5.74
N LEU A 2 2.48 6.05 4.42
CA LEU A 2 3.16 4.86 3.89
C LEU A 2 4.69 5.09 3.91
N PRO A 3 5.50 4.02 3.98
CA PRO A 3 6.96 4.15 3.87
C PRO A 3 7.37 4.68 2.50
N ASP A 4 8.44 5.49 2.44
CA ASP A 4 8.96 6.03 1.18
C ASP A 4 9.70 4.98 0.33
N LYS A 5 10.00 3.81 0.91
CA LYS A 5 10.83 2.76 0.30
C LYS A 5 10.17 1.39 0.40
N CYS A 6 10.44 0.56 -0.60
CA CYS A 6 10.11 -0.86 -0.62
C CYS A 6 10.64 -1.58 0.63
N SER A 7 9.87 -2.53 1.16
CA SER A 7 10.22 -3.31 2.36
C SER A 7 11.26 -4.42 2.12
N VAL A 8 11.79 -4.54 0.90
CA VAL A 8 12.68 -5.66 0.52
C VAL A 8 14.15 -5.29 0.70
N THR A 9 14.89 -6.21 1.33
CA THR A 9 16.35 -6.19 1.44
C THR A 9 16.93 -7.30 0.57
N GLU A 10 17.87 -6.95 -0.31
CA GLU A 10 18.64 -7.87 -1.15
C GLU A 10 20.13 -7.66 -0.87
N GLU A 11 20.87 -8.75 -0.65
CA GLU A 11 22.32 -8.70 -0.39
C GLU A 11 22.72 -7.73 0.74
N GLY A 12 21.89 -7.63 1.78
CA GLY A 12 22.09 -6.72 2.91
C GLY A 12 21.79 -5.25 2.61
N LYS A 13 21.38 -4.89 1.39
CA LYS A 13 21.01 -3.53 1.00
C LYS A 13 19.50 -3.40 0.90
N GLN A 14 18.96 -2.40 1.59
CA GLN A 14 17.55 -2.06 1.50
C GLN A 14 17.25 -1.47 0.11
N CYS A 15 16.17 -1.93 -0.51
CA CYS A 15 15.69 -1.35 -1.74
C CYS A 15 15.33 0.14 -1.53
N VAL A 16 15.79 0.99 -2.45
CA VAL A 16 15.53 2.44 -2.43
C VAL A 16 14.37 2.86 -3.31
N ASN A 17 13.74 1.93 -4.02
CA ASN A 17 12.61 2.25 -4.90
C ASN A 17 11.37 2.57 -4.07
N PRO A 18 10.55 3.55 -4.51
CA PRO A 18 9.27 3.82 -3.88
C PRO A 18 8.34 2.61 -4.02
N PRO A 19 7.43 2.41 -3.05
CA PRO A 19 6.45 1.34 -3.15
C PRO A 19 5.43 1.62 -4.24
N HIS A 20 5.06 0.57 -4.97
CA HIS A 20 3.98 0.58 -5.96
C HIS A 20 2.77 -0.22 -5.49
N PHE A 21 2.98 -1.19 -4.60
CA PHE A 21 1.92 -2.06 -4.11
C PHE A 21 1.92 -2.13 -2.59
N ILE A 22 0.73 -2.14 -2.02
CA ILE A 22 0.45 -2.66 -0.69
C ILE A 22 0.27 -4.18 -0.84
N VAL A 23 0.88 -4.93 0.07
CA VAL A 23 0.81 -6.39 0.12
C VAL A 23 0.12 -6.78 1.42
N SER A 24 -0.91 -7.63 1.31
CA SER A 24 -1.58 -8.23 2.47
C SER A 24 -1.75 -9.74 2.29
N ILE A 25 -1.90 -10.46 3.41
CA ILE A 25 -2.29 -11.87 3.40
C ILE A 25 -3.75 -11.94 3.85
N VAL A 26 -4.62 -12.34 2.95
CA VAL A 26 -6.06 -12.50 3.22
C VAL A 26 -6.32 -13.93 3.68
N SER A 27 -6.81 -14.12 4.89
CA SER A 27 -7.16 -15.44 5.44
C SER A 27 -8.57 -15.44 6.02
N SER A 28 -9.41 -16.36 5.54
CA SER A 28 -10.84 -16.54 5.88
C SER A 28 -11.74 -15.32 5.64
N SER A 29 -11.49 -14.20 6.30
CA SER A 29 -12.22 -12.92 6.17
C SER A 29 -11.44 -11.73 6.72
N ASP A 30 -10.22 -11.96 7.24
CA ASP A 30 -9.37 -10.92 7.80
C ASP A 30 -8.11 -10.74 6.95
N GLU A 31 -7.63 -9.50 6.92
CA GLU A 31 -6.33 -9.18 6.36
C GLU A 31 -5.29 -9.19 7.47
N TYR A 32 -4.34 -10.11 7.36
CA TYR A 32 -3.22 -10.25 8.29
C TYR A 32 -1.93 -9.81 7.59
N MET A 33 -1.17 -8.97 8.29
CA MET A 33 0.05 -8.31 7.82
C MET A 33 -0.13 -7.38 6.61
N VAL A 34 0.41 -6.18 6.73
CA VAL A 34 0.46 -5.19 5.65
C VAL A 34 1.91 -4.80 5.41
N GLY A 35 2.38 -4.99 4.18
CA GLY A 35 3.70 -4.59 3.72
C GLY A 35 3.63 -3.76 2.46
N VAL A 36 4.78 -3.23 2.01
CA VAL A 36 4.85 -2.47 0.75
C VAL A 36 5.98 -2.97 -0.14
N THR A 37 5.74 -3.01 -1.45
CA THR A 37 6.75 -3.47 -2.41
C THR A 37 6.75 -2.63 -3.69
N CYS A 38 7.91 -2.52 -4.33
CA CYS A 38 8.03 -1.90 -5.64
C CYS A 38 7.69 -2.91 -6.75
N GLN A 39 7.49 -2.42 -7.98
CA GLN A 39 7.18 -3.26 -9.14
C GLN A 39 8.18 -4.41 -9.35
N LYS A 40 9.48 -4.12 -9.18
CA LYS A 40 10.56 -5.10 -9.41
C LYS A 40 10.51 -6.25 -8.40
N HIS A 41 10.13 -5.96 -7.15
CA HIS A 41 10.19 -6.93 -6.05
C HIS A 41 8.89 -7.70 -5.82
N LYS A 42 7.83 -7.42 -6.58
CA LYS A 42 6.53 -8.10 -6.46
C LYS A 42 6.64 -9.63 -6.43
N HIS A 43 7.36 -10.20 -7.39
CA HIS A 43 7.52 -11.66 -7.51
C HIS A 43 8.34 -12.26 -6.36
N ILE A 44 9.39 -11.56 -5.93
CA ILE A 44 10.26 -12.00 -4.84
C ILE A 44 9.48 -12.03 -3.52
N VAL A 45 8.67 -11.00 -3.25
CA VAL A 45 7.80 -10.95 -2.07
C VAL A 45 6.78 -12.08 -2.11
N SER A 46 6.11 -12.29 -3.24
CA SER A 46 5.13 -13.38 -3.40
C SER A 46 5.75 -14.75 -3.15
N GLY A 47 6.96 -15.00 -3.67
CA GLY A 47 7.68 -16.25 -3.46
C GLY A 47 8.08 -16.45 -2.00
N LYS A 48 8.64 -15.42 -1.35
CA LYS A 48 9.05 -15.50 0.06
C LYS A 48 7.86 -15.76 0.99
N ILE A 49 6.74 -15.06 0.81
CA ILE A 49 5.53 -15.29 1.61
C ILE A 49 5.04 -16.73 1.42
N GLY A 50 5.00 -17.23 0.18
CA GLY A 50 4.57 -18.59 -0.10
C GLY A 50 5.47 -19.66 0.54
N ILE A 51 6.79 -19.42 0.64
CA ILE A 51 7.70 -20.32 1.37
C ILE A 51 7.41 -20.26 2.88
N LEU A 52 7.26 -19.06 3.45
CA LEU A 52 7.02 -18.88 4.88
C LEU A 52 5.70 -19.49 5.34
N GLN A 53 4.65 -19.43 4.51
CA GLN A 53 3.39 -20.12 4.75
C GLN A 53 3.57 -21.64 4.76
N LYS A 54 4.24 -22.20 3.75
CA LYS A 54 4.55 -23.64 3.68
C LYS A 54 5.39 -24.15 4.86
N GLU A 55 6.30 -23.33 5.37
CA GLU A 55 7.12 -23.64 6.54
C GLU A 55 6.38 -23.45 7.87
N GLY A 56 5.13 -23.00 7.86
CA GLY A 56 4.34 -22.71 9.06
C GLY A 56 4.83 -21.51 9.86
N LYS A 57 5.65 -20.65 9.25
CA LYS A 57 6.18 -19.41 9.87
C LYS A 57 5.26 -18.21 9.68
N MET A 58 4.28 -18.32 8.80
CA MET A 58 3.24 -17.33 8.53
C MET A 58 1.89 -18.03 8.38
N HIS A 59 0.81 -17.33 8.72
CA HIS A 59 -0.55 -17.85 8.52
C HIS A 59 -0.83 -18.12 7.04
N ASP A 60 -1.46 -19.26 6.78
CA ASP A 60 -1.97 -19.59 5.46
C ASP A 60 -3.04 -18.60 5.02
N GLY A 61 -2.94 -18.16 3.77
CA GLY A 61 -3.83 -17.16 3.21
C GLY A 61 -3.40 -16.76 1.80
N LYS A 62 -4.28 -16.07 1.09
CA LYS A 62 -4.03 -15.60 -0.27
C LYS A 62 -3.29 -14.26 -0.21
N ILE A 63 -2.20 -14.16 -0.96
CA ILE A 63 -1.45 -12.90 -1.10
C ILE A 63 -2.24 -11.95 -2.00
N SER A 64 -2.58 -10.77 -1.49
CA SER A 64 -3.18 -9.67 -2.24
C SER A 64 -2.14 -8.58 -2.54
N PHE A 65 -2.22 -8.00 -3.73
CA PHE A 65 -1.38 -6.88 -4.15
C PHE A 65 -2.28 -5.76 -4.67
N GLU A 66 -2.35 -4.66 -3.94
CA GLU A 66 -3.13 -3.49 -4.32
C GLU A 66 -2.22 -2.33 -4.71
N PRO A 67 -2.44 -1.66 -5.86
CA PRO A 67 -1.62 -0.54 -6.26
C PRO A 67 -1.80 0.64 -5.30
N VAL A 68 -0.69 1.25 -4.89
CA VAL A 68 -0.72 2.48 -4.08
C VAL A 68 -1.29 3.61 -4.92
N LYS A 69 -2.33 4.27 -4.41
CA LYS A 69 -2.89 5.50 -4.98
C LYS A 69 -2.60 6.65 -4.05
N ALA A 70 -1.91 7.67 -4.55
CA ALA A 70 -1.77 8.93 -3.82
C ALA A 70 -3.10 9.67 -3.90
N ILE A 71 -3.73 9.88 -2.74
CA ILE A 71 -4.94 10.70 -2.62
C ILE A 71 -4.52 12.01 -1.95
N GLY A 72 -4.57 13.10 -2.70
CA GLY A 72 -4.53 14.43 -2.14
C GLY A 72 -5.95 14.82 -1.72
N THR A 73 -6.13 15.13 -0.45
CA THR A 73 -7.38 15.71 0.06
C THR A 73 -7.08 17.12 0.55
N ASP A 74 -7.86 18.09 0.12
CA ASP A 74 -7.83 19.41 0.73
C ASP A 74 -8.49 19.34 2.10
N CYS A 75 -7.88 19.97 3.11
CA CYS A 75 -8.47 20.09 4.44
C CYS A 75 -9.60 21.12 4.37
N VAL A 76 -10.85 20.64 4.48
CA VAL A 76 -12.05 21.47 4.57
C VAL A 76 -12.45 21.56 6.04
N HIS A 77 -12.58 22.76 6.59
CA HIS A 77 -12.98 23.02 7.98
C HIS A 77 -14.50 22.89 8.20
N GLY A 78 -15.29 23.01 7.13
CA GLY A 78 -16.75 22.86 7.15
C GLY A 78 -17.51 24.13 7.54
N ASP A 79 -16.88 25.30 7.48
CA ASP A 79 -17.53 26.59 7.73
C ASP A 79 -17.99 27.28 6.43
N THR A 80 -18.67 28.41 6.55
CA THR A 80 -19.26 29.14 5.42
C THR A 80 -18.25 29.58 4.36
N ASP A 81 -16.99 29.78 4.72
CA ASP A 81 -15.95 30.20 3.77
C ASP A 81 -15.49 29.02 2.88
N ASP A 82 -15.53 27.79 3.40
CA ASP A 82 -15.24 26.58 2.63
C ASP A 82 -16.29 26.29 1.55
N PHE A 83 -17.58 26.52 1.85
CA PHE A 83 -18.67 26.30 0.88
C PHE A 83 -18.51 27.19 -0.36
N VAL A 84 -18.07 28.44 -0.19
CA VAL A 84 -17.85 29.38 -1.30
C VAL A 84 -16.73 28.90 -2.22
N GLN A 85 -15.65 28.35 -1.67
CA GLN A 85 -14.51 27.86 -2.46
C GLN A 85 -14.85 26.60 -3.27
N ILE A 86 -15.63 25.67 -2.69
CA ILE A 86 -16.05 24.44 -3.38
C ILE A 86 -16.93 24.76 -4.58
N ASP A 87 -17.90 25.67 -4.44
CA ASP A 87 -18.82 26.03 -5.52
C ASP A 87 -18.13 26.78 -6.66
N MET A 88 -17.17 27.67 -6.37
CA MET A 88 -16.41 28.38 -7.40
C MET A 88 -15.52 27.47 -8.25
N ASN A 89 -14.98 26.39 -7.67
CA ASN A 89 -14.14 25.43 -8.39
C ASN A 89 -14.96 24.47 -9.27
N ARG A 90 -16.24 24.24 -8.93
CA ARG A 90 -17.14 23.37 -9.71
C ARG A 90 -17.56 23.99 -11.05
N SER A 91 -17.55 25.32 -11.17
CA SER A 91 -17.85 26.04 -12.42
C SER A 91 -16.68 26.10 -13.43
N LYS A 92 -15.50 25.61 -13.07
CA LYS A 92 -14.29 25.65 -13.93
C LYS A 92 -13.96 24.33 -14.63
N ASN A 93 -14.79 23.30 -14.48
CA ASN A 93 -14.63 21.98 -15.10
C ASN A 93 -15.78 21.66 -16.05
#